data_AF-A0A3N0YKR8-F1
#
_entry.id   AF-A0A3N0YKR8-F1
#
_cell.length_a   1.000
_cell.length_b   1.000
_cell.length_c   1.000
_cell.angle_alpha   90.00
_cell.angle_beta   90.00
_cell.angle_gamma   90.00
#
_symmetry.space_group_name_H-M   'P 1'
#
loop_
_entity.id
_entity.type
_entity.pdbx_description
1 polymer ?
#
loop_
_entity_poly.entity_id
_entity_poly.type
_entity_poly.pdbx_seq_one_letter_code
_entity_poly.pdbx_strand_id
1 'polypeptide(L)'
;MKQTEPQTDRESLYLEVSSVNGAVSLPLHSSIALFLLSYTECSSFHVHLVTDQADILPSLSGLVPGGLAVSEVRRDELPGLVRMCRLPAALEPEACFCRAGLAVVLRYIIQSTCQLMPGRRDVASLLGFKNTCLKACAEVRL
;
A
#
# COMPACT_ATOMS: atom_id res chain seq x y z
N MET A 1 16.84 26.48 -9.63
CA MET A 1 17.30 25.58 -8.54
C MET A 1 16.07 25.18 -7.74
N LYS A 2 15.48 24.02 -8.03
CA LYS A 2 14.46 23.41 -7.15
C LYS A 2 15.17 22.24 -6.48
N GLN A 3 15.38 22.35 -5.18
CA GLN A 3 15.94 21.29 -4.36
C GLN A 3 14.92 20.15 -4.32
N THR A 4 15.28 19.02 -4.89
CA THR A 4 14.61 17.74 -4.69
C THR A 4 15.33 17.08 -3.53
N GLU A 5 14.71 17.03 -2.36
CA GLU A 5 15.23 16.21 -1.26
C GLU A 5 15.16 14.73 -1.68
N PRO A 6 16.26 13.95 -1.55
CA PRO A 6 16.21 12.52 -1.79
C PRO A 6 15.60 11.85 -0.54
N GLN A 7 14.29 11.57 -0.56
CA GLN A 7 13.71 10.60 0.37
C GLN A 7 13.88 9.19 -0.23
N THR A 8 15.08 8.63 -0.10
CA THR A 8 15.49 7.37 -0.76
C THR A 8 15.42 6.12 0.13
N ASP A 9 14.64 6.11 1.22
CA ASP A 9 14.57 4.93 2.11
C ASP A 9 13.15 4.41 2.37
N ARG A 10 12.13 5.00 1.72
CA ARG A 10 10.73 4.54 1.85
C ARG A 10 10.35 3.68 0.66
N GLU A 11 9.70 2.57 0.95
CA GLU A 11 9.20 1.65 -0.08
C GLU A 11 8.00 2.25 -0.79
N SER A 12 7.92 2.09 -2.11
CA SER A 12 6.80 2.62 -2.90
C SER A 12 5.65 1.62 -2.95
N LEU A 13 4.47 2.01 -2.47
CA LEU A 13 3.25 1.21 -2.57
C LEU A 13 2.29 1.82 -3.61
N TYR A 14 2.03 1.08 -4.68
CA TYR A 14 1.15 1.50 -5.77
C TYR A 14 -0.24 0.91 -5.59
N LEU A 15 -1.25 1.78 -5.54
CA LEU A 15 -2.65 1.42 -5.36
C LEU A 15 -3.48 1.95 -6.53
N GLU A 16 -4.40 1.13 -7.05
CA GLU A 16 -5.28 1.57 -8.14
C GLU A 16 -6.36 2.51 -7.59
N VAL A 17 -6.69 3.53 -8.38
CA VAL A 17 -7.85 4.39 -8.18
C VAL A 17 -8.64 4.47 -9.48
N SER A 18 -9.96 4.53 -9.37
CA SER A 18 -10.88 4.55 -10.50
C SER A 18 -11.82 5.75 -10.43
N SER A 19 -12.47 6.08 -11.54
CA SER A 19 -13.67 6.92 -11.53
C SER A 19 -14.91 6.12 -11.85
N VAL A 20 -15.96 6.38 -11.09
CA VAL A 20 -17.31 5.97 -11.44
C VAL A 20 -18.16 7.23 -11.53
N ASN A 21 -18.69 7.51 -12.72
CA ASN A 21 -19.56 8.67 -12.99
C ASN A 21 -18.93 10.04 -12.62
N GLY A 22 -17.62 10.20 -12.85
CA GLY A 22 -16.91 11.45 -12.54
C GLY A 22 -16.57 11.63 -11.06
N ALA A 23 -17.00 10.72 -10.19
CA ALA A 23 -16.57 10.66 -8.80
C ALA A 23 -15.39 9.69 -8.65
N VAL A 24 -14.47 10.04 -7.76
CA VAL A 24 -13.33 9.17 -7.44
C VAL A 24 -13.79 7.99 -6.61
N SER A 25 -13.33 6.79 -6.94
CA SER A 25 -13.64 5.57 -6.21
C SER A 25 -12.38 4.73 -6.02
N LEU A 26 -12.15 4.32 -4.77
CA LEU A 26 -11.13 3.35 -4.42
C LEU A 26 -11.67 1.93 -4.62
N PRO A 27 -11.05 1.12 -5.47
CA PRO A 27 -11.31 -0.31 -5.52
C PRO A 27 -11.10 -0.96 -4.15
N LEU A 28 -11.86 -2.02 -3.87
CA LEU A 28 -11.84 -2.72 -2.57
C LEU A 28 -10.43 -3.12 -2.14
N HIS A 29 -9.59 -3.61 -3.06
CA HIS A 29 -8.23 -4.04 -2.74
C HIS A 29 -7.34 -2.87 -2.30
N SER A 30 -7.49 -1.69 -2.90
CA SER A 30 -6.81 -0.45 -2.48
C SER A 30 -7.32 0.01 -1.12
N SER A 31 -8.63 -0.02 -0.89
CA SER A 31 -9.23 0.32 0.41
C SER A 31 -8.73 -0.59 1.54
N ILE A 32 -8.60 -1.90 1.30
CA ILE A 32 -8.09 -2.85 2.30
C ILE A 32 -6.62 -2.55 2.62
N ALA A 33 -5.79 -2.24 1.62
CA ALA A 33 -4.39 -1.88 1.84
C ALA A 33 -4.26 -0.57 2.64
N LEU A 34 -5.04 0.46 2.30
CA LEU A 34 -5.07 1.72 3.04
C LEU A 34 -5.57 1.56 4.47
N PHE A 35 -6.62 0.77 4.67
CA PHE A 35 -7.12 0.42 5.99
C PHE A 35 -6.02 -0.21 6.84
N LEU A 36 -5.28 -1.18 6.29
CA LEU A 36 -4.22 -1.86 7.03
C LEU A 36 -3.05 -0.91 7.35
N LEU A 37 -2.63 -0.06 6.42
CA LEU A 37 -1.61 0.97 6.69
C LEU A 37 -2.04 1.88 7.83
N SER A 38 -3.28 2.36 7.81
CA SER A 38 -3.83 3.20 8.88
C SER A 38 -3.96 2.46 10.21
N TYR A 39 -4.44 1.22 10.20
CA TYR A 39 -4.62 0.41 11.40
C TYR A 39 -3.28 0.08 12.08
N THR A 40 -2.25 -0.17 11.27
CA THR A 40 -0.90 -0.50 11.75
C THR A 40 -0.06 0.74 12.03
N GLU A 41 -0.55 1.93 11.67
CA GLU A 41 0.20 3.21 11.72
C GLU A 41 1.55 3.12 10.99
N CYS A 42 1.59 2.35 9.90
CA CYS A 42 2.81 2.08 9.16
C CYS A 42 3.20 3.28 8.29
N SER A 43 4.35 3.89 8.59
CA SER A 43 4.88 5.05 7.86
C SER A 43 6.06 4.70 6.94
N SER A 44 6.41 3.43 6.79
CA SER A 44 7.54 2.98 5.95
C SER A 44 7.29 3.12 4.46
N PHE A 45 6.01 3.21 4.08
CA PHE A 45 5.59 3.24 2.69
C PHE A 45 5.30 4.67 2.22
N HIS A 46 5.73 4.97 1.00
CA HIS A 46 5.23 6.08 0.21
C HIS A 46 4.13 5.55 -0.72
N VAL A 47 2.90 6.05 -0.55
CA VAL A 47 1.73 5.58 -1.31
C VAL A 47 1.63 6.35 -2.63
N HIS A 48 1.55 5.63 -3.73
CA HIS A 48 1.30 6.14 -5.07
C HIS A 48 -0.11 5.72 -5.51
N LEU A 49 -1.00 6.70 -5.66
CA LEU A 49 -2.34 6.48 -6.21
C LEU A 49 -2.26 6.51 -7.73
N VAL A 50 -2.57 5.37 -8.34
CA VAL A 50 -2.45 5.14 -9.78
C VAL A 50 -3.80 5.33 -10.44
N THR A 51 -3.86 6.23 -11.43
CA THR A 51 -5.05 6.45 -12.25
C THR A 51 -4.69 6.52 -13.73
N ASP A 52 -5.61 6.07 -14.58
CA ASP A 52 -5.56 6.24 -16.04
C ASP A 52 -6.17 7.57 -16.50
N GLN A 53 -6.82 8.29 -15.59
CA GLN A 53 -7.58 9.51 -15.89
C GLN A 53 -6.89 10.72 -15.27
N ALA A 54 -6.43 11.64 -16.13
CA ALA A 54 -5.66 12.83 -15.74
C ALA A 54 -6.47 13.83 -14.90
N ASP A 55 -7.79 13.87 -15.06
CA ASP A 55 -8.64 14.92 -14.47
C ASP A 55 -8.98 14.71 -12.98
N ILE A 56 -8.53 13.60 -12.39
CA ILE A 56 -8.95 13.13 -11.06
C ILE A 56 -7.96 13.48 -9.97
N LEU A 57 -6.72 13.74 -10.39
CA LEU A 57 -5.55 13.99 -9.55
C LEU A 57 -5.87 14.90 -8.33
N PRO A 58 -6.44 16.11 -8.49
CA PRO A 58 -6.63 17.06 -7.38
C PRO A 58 -7.56 16.59 -6.23
N SER A 59 -8.34 15.52 -6.44
CA SER A 59 -9.37 15.04 -5.51
C SER A 59 -8.99 13.77 -4.74
N LEU A 60 -7.78 13.24 -4.95
CA LEU A 60 -7.35 11.96 -4.41
C LEU A 60 -6.82 12.03 -2.97
N SER A 61 -6.27 13.18 -2.56
CA SER A 61 -5.69 13.38 -1.23
C SER A 61 -6.70 13.21 -0.09
N GLY A 62 -7.99 13.50 -0.33
CA GLY A 62 -9.06 13.33 0.65
C GLY A 62 -9.48 11.87 0.92
N LEU A 63 -9.01 10.92 0.11
CA LEU A 63 -9.36 9.50 0.24
C LEU A 63 -8.38 8.70 1.10
N VAL A 64 -7.24 9.30 1.44
CA VAL A 64 -6.18 8.61 2.17
C VAL A 64 -6.22 9.00 3.64
N PRO A 65 -6.10 8.03 4.57
CA PRO A 65 -5.96 8.31 5.99
C PRO A 65 -4.82 9.29 6.28
N GLY A 66 -5.04 10.22 7.21
CA GLY A 66 -4.04 11.22 7.59
C GLY A 66 -2.75 10.58 8.11
N GLY A 67 -1.60 11.18 7.78
CA GLY A 67 -0.27 10.73 8.21
C GLY A 67 0.47 9.83 7.22
N LEU A 68 -0.19 9.39 6.14
CA LEU A 68 0.48 8.68 5.05
C LEU A 68 1.09 9.67 4.05
N ALA A 69 2.30 9.34 3.57
CA ALA A 69 2.90 10.06 2.45
C ALA A 69 2.24 9.58 1.16
N VAL A 70 1.59 10.50 0.45
CA VAL A 70 0.81 10.17 -0.75
C VAL A 70 1.30 11.01 -1.92
N SER A 71 1.40 10.37 -3.06
CA SER A 71 1.55 11.02 -4.36
C SER A 71 0.65 10.35 -5.36
N GLU A 72 0.44 11.01 -6.47
CA GLU A 72 -0.41 10.53 -7.54
C GLU A 72 0.46 10.29 -8.77
N VAL A 73 0.14 9.24 -9.51
CA VAL A 73 0.95 8.82 -10.65
C VAL A 73 0.06 8.27 -11.75
N ARG A 74 0.40 8.57 -13.00
CA ARG A 74 -0.26 7.96 -14.15
C ARG A 74 0.26 6.55 -14.37
N ARG A 75 -0.59 5.66 -14.89
CA ARG A 75 -0.18 4.28 -15.21
C ARG A 75 1.00 4.21 -16.19
N ASP A 76 1.07 5.17 -17.12
CA ASP A 76 2.17 5.30 -18.10
C ASP A 76 3.50 5.75 -17.47
N GLU A 77 3.46 6.35 -16.29
CA GLU A 77 4.61 6.84 -15.54
C GLU A 77 5.11 5.82 -14.51
N LEU A 78 4.42 4.68 -14.37
CA LEU A 78 4.83 3.61 -13.46
C LEU A 78 6.16 2.99 -13.91
N PRO A 79 7.02 2.58 -12.95
CA PRO A 79 8.18 1.76 -13.24
C PRO A 79 7.79 0.50 -14.02
N GLY A 80 8.61 0.09 -14.98
CA GLY A 80 8.28 -1.01 -15.89
C GLY A 80 7.90 -2.31 -15.17
N LEU A 81 8.57 -2.62 -14.06
CA LEU A 81 8.31 -3.82 -13.27
C LEU A 81 6.94 -3.79 -12.57
N VAL A 82 6.52 -2.63 -12.07
CA VAL A 82 5.19 -2.42 -11.45
C VAL A 82 4.09 -2.46 -12.51
N ARG A 83 4.35 -1.93 -13.70
CA ARG A 83 3.40 -1.92 -14.83
C ARG A 83 3.01 -3.33 -15.29
N MET A 84 3.91 -4.30 -15.12
CA MET A 84 3.67 -5.71 -15.43
C MET A 84 2.87 -6.45 -14.33
N CYS A 85 2.66 -5.80 -13.18
CA CYS A 85 1.97 -6.39 -12.03
C CYS A 85 0.51 -5.92 -11.94
N ARG A 86 -0.32 -6.73 -11.30
CA ARG A 86 -1.63 -6.27 -10.83
C ARG A 86 -1.47 -5.53 -9.50
N LEU A 87 -2.10 -4.37 -9.38
CA LEU A 87 -2.13 -3.60 -8.13
C LEU A 87 -3.05 -4.30 -7.10
N PRO A 88 -2.78 -4.18 -5.78
CA PRO A 88 -1.71 -3.39 -5.17
C PRO A 88 -0.32 -4.01 -5.37
N ALA A 89 0.70 -3.16 -5.45
CA ALA A 89 2.07 -3.59 -5.68
C ALA A 89 3.06 -2.74 -4.86
N ALA A 90 3.99 -3.37 -4.15
CA ALA A 90 5.06 -2.70 -3.41
C ALA A 90 6.40 -2.89 -4.13
N LEU A 91 7.16 -1.82 -4.30
CA LEU A 91 8.49 -1.80 -4.90
C LEU A 91 9.50 -1.34 -3.85
N GLU A 92 10.55 -2.12 -3.68
CA GLU A 92 11.68 -1.75 -2.83
C GLU A 92 12.60 -0.75 -3.56
N PRO A 93 13.16 0.28 -2.88
CA PRO A 93 13.96 1.33 -3.53
C PRO A 93 15.23 0.80 -4.23
N GLU A 94 15.90 -0.18 -3.62
CA GLU A 94 17.22 -0.68 -4.05
C GLU A 94 17.15 -2.07 -4.71
N ALA A 95 16.02 -2.75 -4.62
CA ALA A 95 15.85 -4.06 -5.22
C ALA A 95 14.99 -3.97 -6.48
N CYS A 96 15.40 -4.65 -7.57
CA CYS A 96 14.54 -4.88 -8.74
C CYS A 96 13.42 -5.90 -8.42
N PHE A 97 12.82 -5.80 -7.24
CA PHE A 97 11.87 -6.76 -6.69
C PHE A 97 10.56 -6.05 -6.36
N CYS A 98 9.46 -6.56 -6.94
CA CYS A 98 8.12 -6.09 -6.63
C CYS A 98 7.30 -7.20 -6.01
N ARG A 99 6.62 -6.86 -4.92
CA ARG A 99 5.58 -7.68 -4.30
C ARG A 99 4.24 -7.22 -4.82
N ALA A 100 3.60 -8.05 -5.64
CA ALA A 100 2.30 -7.73 -6.21
C ALA A 100 1.21 -8.68 -5.71
N GLY A 101 -0.01 -8.15 -5.65
CA GLY A 101 -1.19 -8.87 -5.22
C GLY A 101 -1.51 -8.64 -3.74
N LEU A 102 -2.81 -8.54 -3.46
CA LEU A 102 -3.33 -8.10 -2.16
C LEU A 102 -2.74 -8.89 -0.98
N ALA A 103 -2.85 -10.21 -0.98
CA ALA A 103 -2.39 -11.01 0.17
C ALA A 103 -0.87 -10.87 0.45
N VAL A 104 -0.06 -10.75 -0.60
CA VAL A 104 1.40 -10.58 -0.47
C VAL A 104 1.72 -9.19 0.08
N VAL A 105 1.07 -8.16 -0.46
CA VAL A 105 1.24 -6.77 0.00
C VAL A 105 0.77 -6.59 1.44
N LEU A 106 -0.38 -7.14 1.83
CA LEU A 106 -0.87 -7.04 3.21
C LEU A 106 0.08 -7.72 4.20
N ARG A 107 0.58 -8.92 3.84
CA ARG A 107 1.59 -9.61 4.64
C ARG A 107 2.83 -8.76 4.81
N TYR A 108 3.26 -8.14 3.72
CA TYR A 108 4.45 -7.32 3.70
C TYR A 108 4.30 -6.10 4.61
N ILE A 109 3.18 -5.37 4.52
CA ILE A 109 2.88 -4.24 5.41
C ILE A 109 2.96 -4.67 6.88
N ILE A 110 2.34 -5.80 7.24
CA ILE A 110 2.37 -6.30 8.63
C ILE A 110 3.80 -6.64 9.06
N GLN A 111 4.57 -7.33 8.20
CA GLN A 111 5.97 -7.68 8.48
C GLN A 111 6.84 -6.44 8.66
N SER A 112 6.76 -5.47 7.75
CA SER A 112 7.49 -4.19 7.84
C SER A 112 7.14 -3.45 9.13
N THR A 113 5.86 -3.41 9.49
CA THR A 113 5.43 -2.83 10.77
C THR A 113 6.00 -3.56 11.98
N CYS A 114 5.96 -4.90 12.01
CA CYS A 114 6.53 -5.67 13.12
C CYS A 114 8.04 -5.50 13.26
N GLN A 115 8.77 -5.29 12.16
CA GLN A 115 10.20 -5.02 12.17
C GLN A 115 10.49 -3.64 12.80
N LEU A 116 9.71 -2.62 12.45
CA LEU A 116 9.87 -1.26 12.97
C LEU A 116 9.31 -1.09 14.39
N MET A 117 8.29 -1.87 14.74
CA MET A 117 7.61 -1.83 16.03
C MET A 117 7.48 -3.24 16.65
N PRO A 118 8.59 -3.84 17.16
CA PRO A 118 8.58 -5.20 17.70
C PRO A 118 7.61 -5.45 18.87
N GLY A 119 7.15 -4.38 19.53
CA GLY A 119 6.18 -4.44 20.62
C GLY A 119 4.71 -4.60 20.20
N ARG A 120 4.37 -4.38 18.92
CA ARG A 120 2.98 -4.41 18.39
C ARG A 120 2.51 -5.85 18.14
N ARG A 121 2.28 -6.60 19.22
CA ARG A 121 1.81 -8.00 19.17
C ARG A 121 0.41 -8.13 18.54
N ASP A 122 -0.42 -7.11 18.68
CA ASP A 122 -1.72 -6.96 18.01
C ASP A 122 -1.56 -7.06 16.49
N VAL A 123 -0.59 -6.33 15.93
CA VAL A 123 -0.31 -6.33 14.48
C VAL A 123 0.31 -7.66 14.05
N ALA A 124 1.25 -8.21 14.83
CA ALA A 124 1.85 -9.51 14.54
C ALA A 124 0.80 -10.64 14.49
N SER A 125 -0.24 -10.56 15.33
CA SER A 125 -1.32 -11.54 15.35
C SER A 125 -2.13 -11.62 14.04
N LEU A 126 -2.15 -10.53 13.24
CA LEU A 126 -2.83 -10.49 11.94
C LEU A 126 -2.21 -11.43 10.90
N LEU A 127 -0.93 -11.80 11.06
CA LEU A 127 -0.27 -12.78 10.19
C LEU A 127 -0.81 -14.21 10.41
N GLY A 128 -1.51 -14.47 11.52
CA GLY A 128 -2.00 -15.79 11.88
C GLY A 128 -0.87 -16.79 12.16
N PHE A 129 -1.23 -18.09 12.12
CA PHE A 129 -0.27 -19.17 12.35
C PHE A 129 0.80 -19.22 11.24
N LYS A 130 2.05 -19.47 11.62
CA LYS A 130 3.23 -19.57 10.70
C LYS A 130 3.46 -18.34 9.81
N ASN A 131 2.96 -17.16 10.18
CA ASN A 131 3.09 -15.93 9.41
C ASN A 131 2.49 -15.98 7.99
N THR A 132 1.54 -16.88 7.75
CA THR A 132 0.82 -16.98 6.47
C THR A 132 -0.51 -16.24 6.56
N CYS A 133 -0.54 -15.00 6.06
CA CYS A 133 -1.77 -14.17 6.04
C CYS A 133 -3.01 -14.86 5.45
N LEU A 134 -4.17 -14.44 6.00
CA LEU A 134 -5.56 -14.89 5.78
C LEU A 134 -5.95 -16.15 6.58
N LYS A 135 -6.24 -15.90 7.88
CA LYS A 135 -7.00 -16.73 8.83
C LYS A 135 -6.40 -18.12 9.15
N ALA A 136 -5.56 -18.17 10.19
CA ALA A 136 -5.56 -19.35 11.07
C ALA A 136 -6.77 -19.23 12.00
N CYS A 137 -7.80 -20.04 11.75
CA CYS A 137 -8.95 -20.29 12.63
C CYS A 137 -9.53 -19.06 13.38
N ALA A 138 -10.32 -18.19 12.73
CA ALA A 138 -11.15 -17.23 13.49
C ALA A 138 -12.37 -17.89 14.17
N GLU A 139 -12.38 -19.21 14.30
CA GLU A 139 -13.26 -19.95 15.19
C GLU A 139 -12.41 -21.00 15.90
N VAL A 140 -12.12 -20.77 17.18
CA VAL A 140 -11.77 -21.84 18.12
C VAL A 140 -12.94 -21.91 19.08
N ARG A 141 -13.76 -22.96 18.95
CA ARG A 141 -14.64 -23.34 20.06
C ARG A 141 -13.77 -24.07 21.07
N LEU A 142 -13.80 -23.61 22.32
CA LEU A 142 -13.31 -24.36 23.48
C LEU A 142 -13.99 -25.73 23.54
#